data_AF-C7D7A1-F1
#
_entry.id   AF-C7D7A1-F1
#
_cell.length_a   1.000
_cell.length_b   1.000
_cell.length_c   1.000
_cell.angle_alpha   90.00
_cell.angle_beta   90.00
_cell.angle_gamma   90.00
#
_symmetry.space_group_name_H-M   'P 1'
#
loop_
_entity.id
_entity.type
_entity.pdbx_description
1 polymer ?
#
loop_
_entity_poly.entity_id
_entity_poly.type
_entity_poly.pdbx_seq_one_letter_code
_entity_poly.pdbx_strand_id
1 'polypeptide(L)'
;MKLSDFDFDLPDDRIAVRPTQPRSSARLLLARGDDILDRVVTDLIDILQPGDRLVLNDTRVIPARLSGQRHRNSAQGPVSAAIDVTLLTPQADGAWTALIKPLKKVTEGEDIVFSDDLSATLIGKEDGQGRLKFNLTGDDFDAALAAAGAMPLPPYIAAKRAADAQDHTDYQTVWARHQGAVAAPTASLHFDQPLLEALNAKGIQFTYVTLHVGAGTFLPVKVDNIADHKMHSEWGQITHAAADAINSTTGRVIPVGTTALRLIESAAQNGRLAAWEGPTDIFITPGFKFQIADGLMTNFHLPKSTLMMLVSALMGTQNIKDIYAHALRHEYRFFSYGDSSLLLPQGE
;
A
#
# COMPACT_ATOMS: atom_id res chain seq x y z
N MET A 1 12.33 -20.07 -9.14
CA MET A 1 11.71 -19.08 -10.04
C MET A 1 12.57 -17.82 -9.98
N LYS A 2 12.83 -17.19 -11.12
CA LYS A 2 13.74 -16.05 -11.21
C LYS A 2 12.97 -14.74 -11.21
N LEU A 3 13.60 -13.66 -10.75
CA LEU A 3 13.03 -12.33 -10.78
C LEU A 3 12.68 -11.88 -12.22
N SER A 4 13.49 -12.30 -13.21
CA SER A 4 13.26 -12.04 -14.63
C SER A 4 11.97 -12.64 -15.18
N ASP A 5 11.39 -13.65 -14.52
CA ASP A 5 10.14 -14.29 -14.97
C ASP A 5 8.94 -13.32 -14.86
N PHE A 6 9.10 -12.23 -14.09
CA PHE A 6 8.12 -11.19 -13.79
C PHE A 6 8.50 -9.82 -14.37
N ASP A 7 9.40 -9.80 -15.35
CA ASP A 7 9.82 -8.60 -16.05
C ASP A 7 8.90 -8.27 -17.22
N PHE A 8 8.73 -6.98 -17.49
CA PHE A 8 8.09 -6.47 -18.70
C PHE A 8 8.47 -5.00 -18.90
N ASP A 9 8.42 -4.54 -20.14
CA ASP A 9 8.71 -3.14 -20.46
C ASP A 9 7.51 -2.26 -20.11
N LEU A 10 7.69 -1.38 -19.12
CA LEU A 10 6.69 -0.38 -18.72
C LEU A 10 7.16 1.01 -19.16
N PRO A 11 6.48 1.63 -20.15
CA PRO A 11 6.79 3.01 -20.54
C PRO A 11 6.49 4.02 -19.41
N ASP A 12 7.38 4.98 -19.20
CA ASP A 12 7.28 5.98 -18.13
C ASP A 12 6.03 6.87 -18.22
N ASP A 13 5.48 7.04 -19.43
CA ASP A 13 4.26 7.81 -19.70
C ASP A 13 2.98 7.09 -19.27
N ARG A 14 3.03 5.78 -19.02
CA ARG A 14 1.91 5.00 -18.46
C ARG A 14 1.80 5.11 -16.94
N ILE A 15 2.78 5.66 -16.24
CA ILE A 15 2.76 5.80 -14.79
C ILE A 15 1.96 7.05 -14.39
N ALA A 16 0.77 6.85 -13.84
CA ALA A 16 -0.09 7.95 -13.39
C ALA A 16 0.44 8.63 -12.13
N VAL A 17 0.40 9.97 -12.12
CA VAL A 17 0.82 10.83 -11.00
C VAL A 17 -0.35 11.50 -10.26
N ARG A 18 -1.57 11.35 -10.79
CA ARG A 18 -2.84 11.81 -10.22
C ARG A 18 -3.96 10.82 -10.55
N PRO A 19 -4.95 10.65 -9.65
CA PRO A 19 -6.10 9.81 -9.93
C PRO A 19 -7.01 10.43 -11.00
N THR A 20 -7.87 9.63 -11.62
CA THR A 20 -8.99 10.16 -12.43
C THR A 20 -9.99 10.88 -11.53
N GLN A 21 -10.73 11.84 -12.11
CA GLN A 21 -11.81 12.55 -11.44
C GLN A 21 -13.10 12.47 -12.29
N PRO A 22 -14.20 11.91 -11.75
CA PRO A 22 -14.33 11.24 -10.45
C PRO A 22 -13.50 9.94 -10.38
N ARG A 23 -13.11 9.49 -9.19
CA ARG A 23 -12.21 8.33 -9.03
C ARG A 23 -12.77 7.04 -9.61
N SER A 24 -14.07 6.83 -9.46
CA SER A 24 -14.83 5.69 -10.01
C SER A 24 -14.90 5.67 -11.54
N SER A 25 -14.49 6.75 -12.23
CA SER A 25 -14.38 6.77 -13.70
C SER A 25 -13.06 6.20 -14.23
N ALA A 26 -12.15 5.76 -13.36
CA ALA A 26 -10.96 5.02 -13.77
C ALA A 26 -11.34 3.75 -14.54
N ARG A 27 -10.48 3.32 -15.47
CA ARG A 27 -10.72 2.09 -16.23
C ARG A 27 -10.55 0.88 -15.30
N LEU A 28 -11.25 -0.19 -15.64
CA LEU A 28 -11.19 -1.48 -14.97
C LEU A 28 -10.93 -2.56 -16.00
N LEU A 29 -9.82 -3.29 -15.86
CA LEU A 29 -9.61 -4.53 -16.60
C LEU A 29 -10.23 -5.68 -15.80
N LEU A 30 -11.28 -6.30 -16.34
CA LEU A 30 -11.86 -7.51 -15.76
C LEU A 30 -11.20 -8.73 -16.40
N ALA A 31 -10.52 -9.53 -15.57
CA ALA A 31 -9.99 -10.83 -15.96
C ALA A 31 -10.81 -11.94 -15.27
N ARG A 32 -11.39 -12.85 -16.06
CA ARG A 32 -12.13 -14.01 -15.56
C ARG A 32 -11.57 -15.28 -16.20
N GLY A 33 -10.66 -15.96 -15.50
CA GLY A 33 -9.84 -16.99 -16.12
C GLY A 33 -9.02 -16.40 -17.27
N ASP A 34 -9.30 -16.88 -18.49
CA ASP A 34 -8.64 -16.45 -19.72
C ASP A 34 -9.36 -15.28 -20.43
N ASP A 35 -10.59 -14.94 -20.01
CA ASP A 35 -11.34 -13.83 -20.59
C ASP A 35 -10.84 -12.49 -20.05
N ILE A 36 -10.50 -11.56 -20.95
CA ILE A 36 -10.06 -10.19 -20.63
C ILE A 36 -11.07 -9.20 -21.22
N LEU A 37 -11.63 -8.34 -20.37
CA LEU A 37 -12.67 -7.38 -20.74
C LEU A 37 -12.32 -5.97 -20.24
N ASP A 38 -12.40 -4.99 -21.13
CA ASP A 38 -12.27 -3.58 -20.78
C ASP A 38 -13.58 -3.04 -20.21
N ARG A 39 -13.51 -2.41 -19.04
CA ARG A 39 -14.64 -1.86 -18.27
C ARG A 39 -14.24 -0.54 -17.61
N VAL A 40 -15.17 0.05 -16.87
CA VAL A 40 -14.94 1.18 -15.96
C VAL A 40 -15.24 0.73 -14.54
N VAL A 41 -14.62 1.34 -13.51
CA VAL A 41 -14.82 0.93 -12.12
C VAL A 41 -16.30 1.01 -11.68
N THR A 42 -17.10 1.92 -12.22
CA THR A 42 -18.55 1.96 -12.00
C THR A 42 -19.27 0.67 -12.43
N ASP A 43 -18.72 -0.07 -13.40
CA ASP A 43 -19.30 -1.33 -13.88
C ASP A 43 -19.20 -2.46 -12.83
N LEU A 44 -18.49 -2.24 -11.72
CA LEU A 44 -18.54 -3.15 -10.56
C LEU A 44 -19.97 -3.41 -10.09
N ILE A 45 -20.86 -2.41 -10.26
CA ILE A 45 -22.29 -2.55 -9.98
C ILE A 45 -22.90 -3.69 -10.79
N ASP A 46 -22.46 -3.95 -12.02
CA ASP A 46 -22.97 -5.04 -12.86
C ASP A 46 -22.19 -6.34 -12.72
N ILE A 47 -20.88 -6.23 -12.42
CA ILE A 47 -19.97 -7.38 -12.33
C ILE A 47 -20.16 -8.17 -11.03
N LEU A 48 -20.33 -7.48 -9.91
CA LEU A 48 -20.49 -8.11 -8.58
C LEU A 48 -21.91 -8.65 -8.41
N GLN A 49 -22.04 -9.73 -7.64
CA GLN A 49 -23.31 -10.41 -7.38
C GLN A 49 -23.75 -10.20 -5.94
N PRO A 50 -25.06 -10.10 -5.66
CA PRO A 50 -25.56 -10.05 -4.29
C PRO A 50 -24.99 -11.19 -3.44
N GLY A 51 -24.51 -10.87 -2.23
CA GLY A 51 -23.83 -11.83 -1.36
C GLY A 51 -22.30 -11.89 -1.53
N ASP A 52 -21.73 -11.29 -2.58
CA ASP A 52 -20.29 -11.02 -2.64
C ASP A 52 -19.89 -10.06 -1.51
N ARG A 53 -18.66 -10.20 -1.03
CA ARG A 53 -18.06 -9.36 0.00
C ARG A 53 -16.78 -8.73 -0.48
N LEU A 54 -16.71 -7.40 -0.39
CA LEU A 54 -15.47 -6.65 -0.55
C LEU A 54 -14.75 -6.52 0.80
N VAL A 55 -13.49 -6.94 0.85
CA VAL A 55 -12.63 -6.77 2.04
C VAL A 55 -11.72 -5.57 1.82
N LEU A 56 -11.91 -4.53 2.64
CA LEU A 56 -11.31 -3.21 2.48
C LEU A 56 -10.30 -2.96 3.59
N ASN A 57 -9.14 -2.40 3.25
CA ASN A 57 -8.22 -1.86 4.25
C ASN A 57 -8.67 -0.45 4.66
N ASP A 58 -8.90 -0.22 5.96
CA ASP A 58 -9.36 1.06 6.52
C ASP A 58 -8.25 1.90 7.18
N THR A 59 -6.99 1.53 6.92
CA THR A 59 -5.85 2.33 7.38
C THR A 59 -5.88 3.75 6.80
N ARG A 60 -5.41 4.69 7.60
CA ARG A 60 -5.27 6.11 7.28
C ARG A 60 -3.80 6.47 7.16
N VAL A 61 -3.46 7.17 6.09
CA VAL A 61 -2.08 7.58 5.82
C VAL A 61 -1.76 8.80 6.67
N ILE A 62 -0.64 8.73 7.39
CA ILE A 62 -0.11 9.87 8.14
C ILE A 62 0.84 10.69 7.27
N PRO A 63 0.96 12.02 7.49
CA PRO A 63 1.89 12.88 6.76
C PRO A 63 3.35 12.63 7.22
N ALA A 64 3.84 11.42 6.99
CA ALA A 64 5.10 10.88 7.49
C ALA A 64 6.36 11.43 6.79
N ARG A 65 6.24 12.35 5.83
CA ARG A 65 7.39 12.98 5.17
C ARG A 65 7.69 14.32 5.82
N LEU A 66 8.85 14.41 6.47
CA LEU A 66 9.32 15.60 7.17
C LEU A 66 10.56 16.16 6.46
N SER A 67 10.62 17.48 6.32
CA SER A 67 11.83 18.19 5.90
C SER A 67 12.36 18.98 7.08
N GLY A 68 13.60 18.73 7.46
CA GLY A 68 14.21 19.34 8.63
C GLY A 68 15.64 19.79 8.39
N GLN A 69 16.26 20.28 9.45
CA GLN A 69 17.65 20.73 9.44
C GLN A 69 18.41 20.14 10.62
N ARG A 70 19.61 19.64 10.35
CA ARG A 70 20.60 19.40 11.40
C ARG A 70 21.47 20.64 11.60
N HIS A 71 21.89 20.89 12.83
CA HIS A 71 22.78 21.99 13.19
C HIS A 71 24.05 21.44 13.83
N ARG A 72 25.22 21.99 13.48
CA ARG A 72 26.50 21.63 14.09
C ARG A 72 27.42 22.82 14.20
N ASN A 73 28.21 22.88 15.26
CA ASN A 73 29.32 23.83 15.35
C ASN A 73 30.55 23.27 14.63
N SER A 74 31.04 23.98 13.62
CA SER A 74 32.29 23.68 12.90
C SER A 74 33.40 24.64 13.31
N ALA A 75 34.65 24.34 12.91
CA ALA A 75 35.78 25.25 13.10
C ALA A 75 35.60 26.62 12.40
N GLN A 76 34.66 26.71 11.44
CA GLN A 76 34.32 27.93 10.71
C GLN A 76 33.00 28.58 11.21
N GLY A 77 32.44 28.08 12.31
CA GLY A 77 31.18 28.54 12.90
C GLY A 77 30.01 27.54 12.77
N PRO A 78 28.80 27.94 13.18
CA PRO A 78 27.60 27.12 13.05
C PRO A 78 27.28 26.81 11.59
N VAL A 79 27.03 25.54 11.28
CA VAL A 79 26.62 25.06 9.96
C VAL A 79 25.31 24.28 10.09
N SER A 80 24.41 24.48 9.13
CA SER A 80 23.19 23.69 8.99
C SER A 80 23.21 22.85 7.71
N ALA A 81 22.46 21.74 7.71
CA ALA A 81 22.24 20.95 6.51
C ALA A 81 20.80 20.44 6.48
N ALA A 82 20.17 20.52 5.30
CA ALA A 82 18.84 19.96 5.07
C ALA A 82 18.87 18.43 5.16
N ILE A 83 17.88 17.88 5.86
CA ILE A 83 17.65 16.46 6.07
C ILE A 83 16.18 16.17 5.78
N ASP A 84 15.92 15.30 4.81
CA ASP A 84 14.59 14.75 4.58
C ASP A 84 14.42 13.43 5.34
N VAL A 85 13.28 13.27 5.99
CA VAL A 85 12.91 12.09 6.77
C VAL A 85 11.57 11.55 6.25
N THR A 86 11.48 10.25 6.03
CA THR A 86 10.21 9.56 5.80
C THR A 86 10.04 8.49 6.85
N LEU A 87 9.07 8.65 7.74
CA LEU A 87 8.77 7.67 8.77
C LEU A 87 8.32 6.35 8.13
N LEU A 88 8.65 5.23 8.78
CA LEU A 88 8.36 3.88 8.29
C LEU A 88 7.39 3.17 9.24
N THR A 89 7.83 2.87 10.46
CA THR A 89 7.05 2.08 11.41
C THR A 89 7.32 2.57 12.85
N PRO A 90 6.27 2.78 13.66
CA PRO A 90 6.45 3.02 15.08
C PRO A 90 7.06 1.78 15.76
N GLN A 91 7.87 2.00 16.79
CA GLN A 91 8.54 0.96 17.56
C GLN A 91 7.92 0.85 18.95
N ALA A 92 8.07 -0.30 19.60
CA ALA A 92 7.49 -0.57 20.92
C ALA A 92 7.97 0.39 22.02
N ASP A 93 9.15 1.00 21.86
CA ASP A 93 9.72 1.98 22.79
C ASP A 93 9.37 3.44 22.44
N GLY A 94 8.43 3.66 21.52
CA GLY A 94 7.99 4.98 21.08
C GLY A 94 8.92 5.65 20.06
N ALA A 95 10.02 5.00 19.67
CA ALA A 95 10.84 5.45 18.56
C ALA A 95 10.17 5.15 17.21
N TRP A 96 10.72 5.71 16.13
CA TRP A 96 10.30 5.42 14.77
C TRP A 96 11.49 4.95 13.94
N THR A 97 11.29 3.93 13.12
CA THR A 97 12.19 3.68 11.99
C THR A 97 11.87 4.67 10.87
N ALA A 98 12.89 5.15 10.17
CA ALA A 98 12.74 6.16 9.13
C ALA A 98 13.81 6.04 8.03
N LEU A 99 13.44 6.40 6.81
CA LEU A 99 14.41 6.69 5.74
C LEU A 99 14.89 8.14 5.90
N ILE A 100 16.20 8.31 6.09
CA ILE A 100 16.82 9.63 6.26
C ILE A 100 17.70 9.94 5.04
N LYS A 101 17.51 11.12 4.44
CA LYS A 101 18.29 11.57 3.29
C LYS A 101 18.89 12.96 3.56
N PRO A 102 20.23 13.11 3.59
CA PRO A 102 21.27 12.07 3.57
C PRO A 102 21.57 11.49 4.98
N LEU A 103 21.23 10.22 5.23
CA LEU A 103 21.53 9.52 6.51
C LEU A 103 23.01 9.57 6.92
N LYS A 104 23.94 9.52 5.94
CA LYS A 104 25.39 9.59 6.19
C LYS A 104 25.83 10.90 6.84
N LYS A 105 25.05 11.98 6.73
CA LYS A 105 25.38 13.29 7.31
C LYS A 105 24.86 13.50 8.73
N VAL A 106 24.09 12.57 9.28
CA VAL A 106 23.54 12.67 10.64
C VAL A 106 24.27 11.67 11.54
N THR A 107 24.81 12.11 12.66
CA THR A 107 25.48 11.25 13.65
C THR A 107 24.49 10.80 14.71
N GLU A 108 24.69 9.62 15.30
CA GLU A 108 23.88 9.21 16.45
C GLU A 108 24.06 10.21 17.61
N GLY A 109 22.95 10.57 18.26
CA GLY A 109 22.87 11.64 19.25
C GLY A 109 22.67 13.04 18.66
N GLU A 110 22.69 13.23 17.33
CA GLU A 110 22.33 14.52 16.72
C GLU A 110 20.82 14.68 16.57
N ASP A 111 20.36 15.90 16.79
CA ASP A 111 18.97 16.31 16.59
C ASP A 111 18.74 16.81 15.16
N ILE A 112 17.58 16.44 14.62
CA ILE A 112 17.01 17.00 13.40
C ILE A 112 15.79 17.82 13.82
N VAL A 113 15.78 19.10 13.47
CA VAL A 113 14.68 20.02 13.77
C VAL A 113 13.79 20.14 12.53
N PHE A 114 12.50 19.83 12.68
CA PHE A 114 11.51 19.86 11.59
C PHE A 114 10.62 21.10 11.64
N SER A 115 10.34 21.60 12.84
CA SER A 115 9.63 22.86 13.10
C SER A 115 10.05 23.41 14.47
N ASP A 116 9.44 24.51 14.90
CA ASP A 116 9.66 25.07 16.25
C ASP A 116 9.24 24.08 17.36
N ASP A 117 8.24 23.23 17.09
CA ASP A 117 7.67 22.29 18.06
C ASP A 117 8.15 20.84 17.86
N LEU A 118 8.59 20.46 16.66
CA LEU A 118 8.91 19.08 16.32
C LEU A 118 10.39 18.89 16.00
N SER A 119 11.04 18.01 16.77
CA SER A 119 12.40 17.55 16.52
C SER A 119 12.57 16.07 16.85
N ALA A 120 13.60 15.44 16.31
CA ALA A 120 13.95 14.07 16.67
C ALA A 120 15.46 13.87 16.77
N THR A 121 15.86 13.10 17.78
CA THR A 121 17.24 12.64 17.95
C THR A 121 17.43 11.33 17.20
N LEU A 122 18.53 11.21 16.44
CA LEU A 122 18.94 9.94 15.86
C LEU A 122 19.54 9.04 16.95
N ILE A 123 18.85 7.97 17.33
CA ILE A 123 19.28 7.06 18.40
C ILE A 123 19.91 5.76 17.89
N GLY A 124 19.93 5.54 16.57
CA GLY A 124 20.55 4.36 15.98
C GLY A 124 20.46 4.33 14.46
N LYS A 125 21.28 3.50 13.83
CA LYS A 125 21.23 3.19 12.39
C LYS A 125 21.28 1.69 12.16
N GLU A 126 20.36 1.17 11.35
CA GLU A 126 20.30 -0.24 11.01
C GLU A 126 19.79 -0.40 9.56
N ASP A 127 20.45 -1.24 8.77
CA ASP A 127 20.07 -1.56 7.37
C ASP A 127 19.79 -0.34 6.46
N GLY A 128 20.53 0.75 6.67
CA GLY A 128 20.36 1.99 5.91
C GLY A 128 19.14 2.83 6.30
N GLN A 129 18.48 2.48 7.41
CA GLN A 129 17.42 3.23 8.06
C GLN A 129 17.96 3.92 9.33
N GLY A 130 17.34 5.02 9.72
CA GLY A 130 17.59 5.66 11.00
C GLY A 130 16.48 5.33 12.00
N ARG A 131 16.84 5.27 13.28
CA ARG A 131 15.89 5.14 14.39
C ARG A 131 15.81 6.47 15.11
N LEU A 132 14.64 7.10 15.06
CA LEU A 132 14.40 8.46 15.54
C LEU A 132 13.56 8.43 16.81
N LYS A 133 14.00 9.15 17.84
CA LYS A 133 13.21 9.44 19.03
C LYS A 133 12.73 10.88 18.96
N PHE A 134 11.42 11.07 18.86
CA PHE A 134 10.82 12.40 18.81
C PHE A 134 10.77 13.04 20.20
N ASN A 135 10.75 14.37 20.22
CA ASN A 135 10.58 15.16 21.44
C ASN A 135 9.15 15.14 22.00
N LEU A 136 8.16 14.76 21.17
CA LEU A 136 6.74 14.66 21.52
C LEU A 136 6.25 13.20 21.42
N THR A 137 5.15 12.89 22.08
CA THR A 137 4.46 11.59 22.02
C THR A 137 2.93 11.77 22.02
N GLY A 138 2.18 10.74 21.63
CA GLY A 138 0.72 10.75 21.65
C GLY A 138 0.12 11.86 20.78
N ASP A 139 -0.97 12.47 21.26
CA ASP A 139 -1.73 13.49 20.53
C ASP A 139 -0.89 14.72 20.15
N ASP A 140 0.08 15.12 21.00
CA ASP A 140 0.97 16.25 20.72
C ASP A 140 1.90 15.94 19.54
N PHE A 141 2.42 14.70 19.47
CA PHE A 141 3.21 14.24 18.32
C PHE A 141 2.37 14.21 17.05
N ASP A 142 1.14 13.67 17.12
CA ASP A 142 0.26 13.56 15.95
C ASP A 142 -0.12 14.95 15.41
N ALA A 143 -0.40 15.91 16.29
CA ALA A 143 -0.69 17.29 15.91
C ALA A 143 0.53 17.98 15.26
N ALA A 144 1.72 17.83 15.87
CA ALA A 144 2.95 18.40 15.34
C ALA A 144 3.36 17.75 14.00
N LEU A 145 3.18 16.44 13.86
CA LEU A 145 3.41 15.70 12.61
C LEU A 145 2.43 16.15 11.52
N ALA A 146 1.16 16.37 11.86
CA ALA A 146 0.18 16.88 10.91
C ALA A 146 0.49 18.30 10.40
N ALA A 147 1.08 19.14 11.26
CA ALA A 147 1.46 20.50 10.90
C ALA A 147 2.77 20.58 10.10
N ALA A 148 3.79 19.79 10.48
CA ALA A 148 5.12 19.84 9.86
C ALA A 148 5.29 18.88 8.67
N GLY A 149 4.46 17.83 8.62
CA GLY A 149 4.58 16.74 7.66
C GLY A 149 3.88 17.00 6.33
N ALA A 150 4.37 16.32 5.30
CA ALA A 150 3.75 16.23 3.99
C ALA A 150 3.31 14.79 3.71
N MET A 151 2.36 14.63 2.78
CA MET A 151 1.91 13.31 2.34
C MET A 151 3.09 12.51 1.76
N PRO A 152 3.40 11.31 2.28
CA PRO A 152 4.51 10.47 1.81
C PRO A 152 4.17 9.79 0.46
N LEU A 153 4.11 10.59 -0.60
CA LEU A 153 3.87 10.07 -1.94
C LEU A 153 4.95 9.04 -2.33
N PRO A 154 4.57 7.97 -3.04
CA PRO A 154 5.52 7.00 -3.56
C PRO A 154 6.67 7.65 -4.34
N PRO A 155 7.91 7.11 -4.27
CA PRO A 155 9.09 7.74 -4.88
C PRO A 155 8.92 8.09 -6.37
N TYR A 156 8.23 7.26 -7.14
CA TYR A 156 8.01 7.49 -8.57
C TYR A 156 7.01 8.65 -8.86
N ILE A 157 6.12 8.98 -7.92
CA ILE A 157 5.27 10.18 -8.00
C ILE A 157 6.06 11.39 -7.55
N ALA A 158 6.74 11.27 -6.40
CA ALA A 158 7.55 12.33 -5.80
C ALA A 158 8.71 12.79 -6.71
N ALA A 159 9.20 11.92 -7.60
CA ALA A 159 10.20 12.26 -8.60
C ALA A 159 9.66 13.13 -9.75
N LYS A 160 8.35 13.05 -10.02
CA LYS A 160 7.68 13.79 -11.11
C LYS A 160 7.01 15.07 -10.63
N ARG A 161 6.57 15.13 -9.37
CA ARG A 161 5.97 16.31 -8.75
C ARG A 161 6.12 16.32 -7.24
N ALA A 162 6.10 17.49 -6.64
CA ALA A 162 5.95 17.63 -5.19
C ALA A 162 4.54 17.22 -4.72
N ALA A 163 4.42 16.85 -3.45
CA ALA A 163 3.13 16.71 -2.80
C ALA A 163 2.47 18.08 -2.61
N ASP A 164 1.15 18.14 -2.75
CA ASP A 164 0.38 19.36 -2.51
C ASP A 164 -0.90 19.09 -1.70
N ALA A 165 -1.67 20.15 -1.45
CA ALA A 165 -2.87 20.09 -0.62
C ALA A 165 -3.88 19.04 -1.10
N GLN A 166 -3.96 18.81 -2.42
CA GLN A 166 -4.89 17.84 -2.99
C GLN A 166 -4.52 16.39 -2.60
N ASP A 167 -3.24 16.10 -2.35
CA ASP A 167 -2.80 14.75 -1.94
C ASP A 167 -3.33 14.32 -0.57
N HIS A 168 -3.67 15.26 0.31
CA HIS A 168 -4.33 14.94 1.59
C HIS A 168 -5.71 14.31 1.39
N THR A 169 -6.35 14.58 0.25
CA THR A 169 -7.60 13.93 -0.15
C THR A 169 -7.33 12.77 -1.10
N ASP A 170 -6.56 12.98 -2.17
CA ASP A 170 -6.31 12.00 -3.24
C ASP A 170 -5.60 10.74 -2.78
N TYR A 171 -4.70 10.84 -1.81
CA TYR A 171 -3.97 9.70 -1.25
C TYR A 171 -4.67 9.08 -0.03
N GLN A 172 -6.00 9.24 0.05
CA GLN A 172 -6.81 8.69 1.12
C GLN A 172 -8.10 8.03 0.58
N THR A 173 -8.46 6.87 1.13
CA THR A 173 -9.76 6.24 0.88
C THR A 173 -10.87 6.97 1.61
N VAL A 174 -12.09 6.92 1.08
CA VAL A 174 -13.25 7.60 1.68
C VAL A 174 -13.71 6.99 3.02
N TRP A 175 -13.15 5.84 3.42
CA TRP A 175 -13.46 5.12 4.67
C TRP A 175 -12.28 5.02 5.63
N ALA A 176 -11.19 5.75 5.41
CA ALA A 176 -10.00 5.65 6.24
C ALA A 176 -10.23 6.12 7.68
N ARG A 177 -9.86 5.27 8.64
CA ARG A 177 -10.13 5.46 10.07
C ARG A 177 -8.88 5.36 10.94
N HIS A 178 -8.10 4.29 10.77
CA HIS A 178 -7.01 3.94 11.69
C HIS A 178 -5.66 4.50 11.22
N GLN A 179 -5.17 5.54 11.91
CA GLN A 179 -3.87 6.15 11.62
C GLN A 179 -2.72 5.17 11.85
N GLY A 180 -1.72 5.19 10.97
CA GLY A 180 -0.50 4.40 11.15
C GLY A 180 0.18 3.96 9.84
N ALA A 181 -0.47 4.12 8.69
CA ALA A 181 0.14 3.78 7.41
C ALA A 181 0.96 4.93 6.82
N VAL A 182 2.02 4.57 6.12
CA VAL A 182 2.86 5.49 5.32
C VAL A 182 2.51 5.38 3.83
N ALA A 183 1.82 4.32 3.42
CA ALA A 183 1.32 4.15 2.06
C ALA A 183 -0.18 3.89 2.06
N ALA A 184 -0.87 4.44 1.06
CA ALA A 184 -2.31 4.22 0.89
C ALA A 184 -2.60 2.81 0.33
N PRO A 185 -3.74 2.20 0.67
CA PRO A 185 -4.26 1.03 -0.04
C PRO A 185 -4.79 1.47 -1.40
N THR A 186 -3.95 1.48 -2.44
CA THR A 186 -4.23 2.28 -3.64
C THR A 186 -5.34 1.75 -4.54
N ALA A 187 -5.64 0.45 -4.49
CA ALA A 187 -6.78 -0.12 -5.21
C ALA A 187 -8.11 0.42 -4.68
N SER A 188 -8.15 0.73 -3.38
CA SER A 188 -9.30 1.33 -2.71
C SER A 188 -9.53 2.79 -3.07
N LEU A 189 -8.55 3.47 -3.67
CA LEU A 189 -8.69 4.87 -4.08
C LEU A 189 -9.67 5.03 -5.24
N HIS A 190 -10.00 3.97 -5.97
CA HIS A 190 -10.97 4.01 -7.08
C HIS A 190 -12.42 4.15 -6.63
N PHE A 191 -12.70 3.96 -5.34
CA PHE A 191 -14.04 4.05 -4.79
C PHE A 191 -14.33 5.48 -4.33
N ASP A 192 -15.56 5.91 -4.60
CA ASP A 192 -16.17 7.10 -4.03
C ASP A 192 -17.46 6.73 -3.29
N GLN A 193 -18.01 7.70 -2.56
CA GLN A 193 -19.21 7.49 -1.76
C GLN A 193 -20.43 7.03 -2.59
N PRO A 194 -20.72 7.61 -3.78
CA PRO A 194 -21.82 7.13 -4.62
C PRO A 194 -21.69 5.67 -5.05
N LEU A 195 -20.48 5.21 -5.42
CA LEU A 195 -20.27 3.82 -5.80
C LEU A 195 -20.50 2.86 -4.63
N LEU A 196 -20.00 3.20 -3.43
CA LEU A 196 -20.20 2.39 -2.23
C LEU A 196 -21.69 2.23 -1.88
N GLU A 197 -22.45 3.32 -1.97
CA GLU A 197 -23.89 3.32 -1.72
C GLU A 197 -24.64 2.45 -2.72
N ALA A 198 -24.30 2.55 -4.02
CA ALA A 198 -24.91 1.74 -5.07
C ALA A 198 -24.61 0.24 -4.90
N LEU A 199 -23.36 -0.12 -4.57
CA LEU A 199 -22.97 -1.50 -4.28
C LEU A 199 -23.68 -2.05 -3.04
N ASN A 200 -23.77 -1.26 -1.96
CA ASN A 200 -24.51 -1.65 -0.76
C ASN A 200 -26.00 -1.88 -1.06
N ALA A 201 -26.62 -1.00 -1.84
CA ALA A 201 -28.02 -1.13 -2.27
C ALA A 201 -28.27 -2.39 -3.12
N LYS A 202 -27.26 -2.85 -3.88
CA LYS A 202 -27.31 -4.12 -4.63
C LYS A 202 -27.18 -5.35 -3.71
N GLY A 203 -26.78 -5.18 -2.46
CA GLY A 203 -26.55 -6.27 -1.51
C GLY A 203 -25.11 -6.78 -1.47
N ILE A 204 -24.16 -6.01 -2.01
CA ILE A 204 -22.72 -6.27 -1.82
C ILE A 204 -22.36 -5.92 -0.38
N GLN A 205 -21.65 -6.83 0.29
CA GLN A 205 -21.25 -6.67 1.67
C GLN A 205 -19.84 -6.06 1.75
N PHE A 206 -19.57 -5.30 2.81
CA PHE A 206 -18.26 -4.72 3.08
C PHE A 206 -17.74 -5.21 4.43
N THR A 207 -16.49 -5.65 4.47
CA THR A 207 -15.74 -5.88 5.72
C THR A 207 -14.49 -5.03 5.71
N TYR A 208 -14.19 -4.43 6.85
CA TYR A 208 -12.98 -3.65 7.05
C TYR A 208 -11.95 -4.45 7.87
N VAL A 209 -10.70 -4.38 7.43
CA VAL A 209 -9.52 -4.90 8.12
C VAL A 209 -8.47 -3.80 8.17
N THR A 210 -7.55 -3.87 9.13
CA THR A 210 -6.53 -2.83 9.29
C THR A 210 -5.16 -3.41 8.96
N LEU A 211 -4.46 -2.87 7.96
CA LEU A 211 -3.03 -3.15 7.75
C LEU A 211 -2.27 -1.84 7.61
N HIS A 212 -1.33 -1.58 8.52
CA HIS A 212 -0.45 -0.43 8.43
C HIS A 212 0.68 -0.71 7.44
N VAL A 213 0.56 -0.12 6.26
CA VAL A 213 1.52 -0.28 5.16
C VAL A 213 2.71 0.63 5.43
N GLY A 214 3.88 0.04 5.66
CA GLY A 214 5.13 0.78 5.79
C GLY A 214 5.72 1.14 4.42
N ALA A 215 6.68 2.08 4.37
CA ALA A 215 7.30 2.43 3.09
C ALA A 215 8.18 1.30 2.51
N GLY A 216 8.42 0.22 3.27
CA GLY A 216 9.08 -1.01 2.80
C GLY A 216 8.37 -1.62 1.58
N THR A 217 7.07 -1.39 1.41
CA THR A 217 6.29 -1.83 0.25
C THR A 217 6.81 -1.31 -1.09
N PHE A 218 7.54 -0.19 -1.09
CA PHE A 218 8.12 0.41 -2.31
C PHE A 218 9.57 0.00 -2.56
N LEU A 219 10.17 -0.81 -1.69
CA LEU A 219 11.55 -1.23 -1.87
C LEU A 219 11.66 -2.29 -2.97
N PRO A 220 12.64 -2.17 -3.89
CA PRO A 220 12.80 -3.12 -4.96
C PRO A 220 13.30 -4.47 -4.43
N VAL A 221 12.89 -5.55 -5.10
CA VAL A 221 13.47 -6.88 -4.90
C VAL A 221 14.90 -6.86 -5.45
N LYS A 222 15.89 -7.15 -4.60
CA LYS A 222 17.32 -7.10 -4.96
C LYS A 222 17.95 -8.47 -5.23
N VAL A 223 17.21 -9.55 -5.02
CA VAL A 223 17.69 -10.93 -5.19
C VAL A 223 17.18 -11.50 -6.51
N ASP A 224 18.00 -12.31 -7.19
CA ASP A 224 17.61 -12.96 -8.46
C ASP A 224 16.66 -14.14 -8.22
N ASN A 225 16.99 -14.98 -7.22
CA ASN A 225 16.12 -16.05 -6.79
C ASN A 225 15.10 -15.52 -5.77
N ILE A 226 13.81 -15.59 -6.12
CA ILE A 226 12.74 -15.01 -5.30
C ILE A 226 12.66 -15.65 -3.91
N ALA A 227 13.06 -16.92 -3.76
CA ALA A 227 13.03 -17.63 -2.48
C ALA A 227 13.98 -17.02 -1.42
N ASP A 228 14.97 -16.23 -1.86
CA ASP A 228 15.94 -15.57 -0.98
C ASP A 228 15.45 -14.18 -0.53
N HIS A 229 14.30 -13.72 -1.01
CA HIS A 229 13.76 -12.42 -0.66
C HIS A 229 13.13 -12.45 0.73
N LYS A 230 13.51 -11.49 1.58
CA LYS A 230 12.87 -11.26 2.87
C LYS A 230 11.85 -10.15 2.75
N MET A 231 10.60 -10.45 3.09
CA MET A 231 9.55 -9.45 3.17
C MET A 231 9.75 -8.55 4.38
N HIS A 232 9.39 -7.28 4.21
CA HIS A 232 9.23 -6.39 5.35
C HIS A 232 7.92 -6.72 6.06
N SER A 233 8.00 -6.84 7.38
CA SER A 233 6.82 -7.10 8.20
C SER A 233 5.96 -5.85 8.33
N GLU A 234 4.65 -6.04 8.25
CA GLU A 234 3.64 -5.00 8.41
C GLU A 234 2.68 -5.42 9.53
N TRP A 235 2.30 -4.49 10.39
CA TRP A 235 1.32 -4.77 11.43
C TRP A 235 -0.09 -4.77 10.85
N GLY A 236 -0.91 -5.74 11.23
CA GLY A 236 -2.31 -5.79 10.86
C GLY A 236 -3.21 -6.35 11.94
N GLN A 237 -4.51 -6.17 11.73
CA GLN A 237 -5.57 -6.59 12.63
C GLN A 237 -6.82 -7.02 11.85
N ILE A 238 -7.39 -8.15 12.26
CA ILE A 238 -8.70 -8.66 11.88
C ILE A 238 -9.49 -8.84 13.17
N THR A 239 -10.58 -8.09 13.32
CA THR A 239 -11.47 -8.21 14.49
C THR A 239 -12.30 -9.50 14.41
N HIS A 240 -12.87 -9.93 15.55
CA HIS A 240 -13.83 -11.04 15.57
C HIS A 240 -15.00 -10.81 14.61
N ALA A 241 -15.59 -9.62 14.62
CA ALA A 241 -16.68 -9.27 13.72
C ALA A 241 -16.26 -9.35 12.23
N ALA A 242 -15.06 -8.91 11.88
CA ALA A 242 -14.54 -9.01 10.52
C ALA A 242 -14.33 -10.47 10.09
N ALA A 243 -13.73 -11.29 10.96
CA ALA A 243 -13.51 -12.72 10.71
C ALA A 243 -14.85 -13.47 10.53
N ASP A 244 -15.82 -13.25 11.43
CA ASP A 244 -17.15 -13.86 11.35
C ASP A 244 -17.90 -13.43 10.08
N ALA A 245 -17.84 -12.14 9.73
CA ALA A 245 -18.47 -11.62 8.53
C ALA A 245 -17.88 -12.22 7.25
N ILE A 246 -16.55 -12.39 7.18
CA ILE A 246 -15.89 -13.02 6.03
C ILE A 246 -16.24 -14.51 5.98
N ASN A 247 -16.14 -15.23 7.10
CA ASN A 247 -16.45 -16.66 7.20
C ASN A 247 -17.92 -17.02 6.89
N SER A 248 -18.84 -16.06 7.03
CA SER A 248 -20.27 -16.22 6.74
C SER A 248 -20.67 -15.77 5.34
N THR A 249 -19.71 -15.34 4.52
CA THR A 249 -19.96 -14.91 3.14
C THR A 249 -20.47 -16.10 2.31
N THR A 250 -21.59 -15.89 1.61
CA THR A 250 -22.19 -16.91 0.74
C THR A 250 -21.78 -16.76 -0.73
N GLY A 251 -21.40 -15.54 -1.14
CA GLY A 251 -20.81 -15.26 -2.44
C GLY A 251 -19.28 -15.29 -2.38
N ARG A 252 -18.64 -14.49 -3.22
CA ARG A 252 -17.19 -14.40 -3.31
C ARG A 252 -16.62 -13.43 -2.27
N VAL A 253 -15.48 -13.76 -1.69
CA VAL A 253 -14.66 -12.86 -0.87
C VAL A 253 -13.58 -12.23 -1.75
N ILE A 254 -13.73 -10.93 -2.03
CA ILE A 254 -12.85 -10.18 -2.93
C ILE A 254 -12.16 -9.06 -2.13
N PRO A 255 -10.91 -9.26 -1.68
CA PRO A 255 -10.10 -8.16 -1.18
C PRO A 255 -9.89 -7.08 -2.24
N VAL A 256 -9.96 -5.83 -1.78
CA VAL A 256 -9.61 -4.65 -2.56
C VAL A 256 -8.23 -4.18 -2.13
N GLY A 257 -7.24 -4.53 -2.94
CA GLY A 257 -5.82 -4.29 -2.70
C GLY A 257 -5.09 -5.51 -2.15
N THR A 258 -3.83 -5.62 -2.56
CA THR A 258 -2.93 -6.71 -2.16
C THR A 258 -2.63 -6.74 -0.66
N THR A 259 -2.80 -5.61 0.04
CA THR A 259 -2.62 -5.50 1.48
C THR A 259 -3.74 -6.19 2.25
N ALA A 260 -5.00 -5.96 1.86
CA ALA A 260 -6.15 -6.68 2.42
C ALA A 260 -6.05 -8.18 2.13
N LEU A 261 -5.66 -8.58 0.91
CA LEU A 261 -5.42 -9.98 0.53
C LEU A 261 -4.36 -10.63 1.43
N ARG A 262 -3.17 -10.03 1.56
CA ARG A 262 -2.09 -10.57 2.38
C ARG A 262 -2.53 -10.74 3.83
N LEU A 263 -3.27 -9.78 4.38
CA LEU A 263 -3.75 -9.84 5.76
C LEU A 263 -4.70 -11.01 5.97
N ILE A 264 -5.73 -11.17 5.14
CA ILE A 264 -6.67 -12.29 5.29
C ILE A 264 -6.00 -13.64 5.05
N GLU A 265 -5.09 -13.76 4.08
CA GLU A 265 -4.37 -15.01 3.84
C GLU A 265 -3.34 -15.34 4.95
N SER A 266 -2.80 -14.33 5.63
CA SER A 266 -1.92 -14.54 6.81
C SER A 266 -2.68 -15.07 8.02
N ALA A 267 -3.91 -14.58 8.21
CA ALA A 267 -4.76 -14.96 9.34
C ALA A 267 -5.58 -16.23 9.08
N ALA A 268 -5.55 -16.77 7.85
CA ALA A 268 -6.31 -17.94 7.46
C ALA A 268 -5.73 -19.22 8.08
N GLN A 269 -6.58 -20.00 8.73
CA GLN A 269 -6.28 -21.30 9.30
C GLN A 269 -7.32 -22.32 8.82
N ASN A 270 -6.87 -23.32 8.06
CA ASN A 270 -7.71 -24.39 7.53
C ASN A 270 -8.93 -23.87 6.75
N GLY A 271 -8.73 -22.89 5.86
CA GLY A 271 -9.80 -22.32 5.03
C GLY A 271 -10.79 -21.41 5.78
N ARG A 272 -10.47 -20.98 7.01
CA ARG A 272 -11.29 -20.06 7.79
C ARG A 272 -10.44 -18.96 8.43
N LEU A 273 -11.04 -17.80 8.66
CA LEU A 273 -10.41 -16.72 9.42
C LEU A 273 -10.69 -16.83 10.91
N ALA A 274 -9.69 -16.47 11.72
CA ALA A 274 -9.87 -16.14 13.13
C ALA A 274 -9.55 -14.65 13.35
N ALA A 275 -10.02 -14.09 14.47
CA ALA A 275 -9.53 -12.79 14.91
C ALA A 275 -8.02 -12.89 15.13
N TRP A 276 -7.29 -11.87 14.67
CA TRP A 276 -5.84 -11.89 14.64
C TRP A 276 -5.29 -10.47 14.71
N GLU A 277 -4.19 -10.29 15.41
CA GLU A 277 -3.47 -9.02 15.48
C GLU A 277 -1.98 -9.32 15.58
N GLY A 278 -1.16 -8.63 14.77
CA GLY A 278 0.28 -8.78 14.83
C GLY A 278 1.01 -8.46 13.53
N PRO A 279 2.30 -8.82 13.48
CA PRO A 279 3.11 -8.68 12.27
C PRO A 279 2.76 -9.75 11.22
N THR A 280 2.66 -9.34 9.96
CA THR A 280 2.68 -10.24 8.80
C THR A 280 3.80 -9.87 7.84
N ASP A 281 4.60 -10.86 7.48
CA ASP A 281 5.63 -10.82 6.45
C ASP A 281 5.33 -11.85 5.33
N ILE A 282 4.05 -12.23 5.17
CA ILE A 282 3.67 -13.23 4.17
C ILE A 282 4.15 -12.83 2.78
N PHE A 283 4.78 -13.79 2.11
CA PHE A 283 5.25 -13.64 0.74
C PHE A 283 4.47 -14.57 -0.21
N ILE A 284 3.50 -14.01 -0.92
CA ILE A 284 2.65 -14.74 -1.85
C ILE A 284 3.35 -14.80 -3.21
N THR A 285 3.68 -16.02 -3.65
CA THR A 285 4.36 -16.31 -4.93
C THR A 285 3.68 -17.49 -5.63
N PRO A 286 3.92 -17.71 -6.95
CA PRO A 286 3.25 -18.80 -7.66
C PRO A 286 3.44 -20.17 -6.98
N GLY A 287 2.34 -20.91 -6.84
CA GLY A 287 2.25 -22.12 -6.03
C GLY A 287 1.64 -21.91 -4.64
N PHE A 288 1.37 -20.65 -4.25
CA PHE A 288 0.60 -20.33 -3.04
C PHE A 288 -0.84 -20.84 -3.16
N LYS A 289 -1.37 -21.44 -2.08
CA LYS A 289 -2.76 -21.88 -2.00
C LYS A 289 -3.57 -20.83 -1.26
N PHE A 290 -4.44 -20.14 -1.98
CA PHE A 290 -5.37 -19.18 -1.41
C PHE A 290 -6.44 -19.94 -0.61
N GLN A 291 -6.67 -19.49 0.63
CA GLN A 291 -7.60 -20.13 1.55
C GLN A 291 -8.92 -19.37 1.67
N ILE A 292 -8.89 -18.05 1.47
CA ILE A 292 -10.03 -17.17 1.76
C ILE A 292 -10.46 -16.39 0.51
N ALA A 293 -9.50 -15.86 -0.26
CA ALA A 293 -9.83 -14.98 -1.38
C ALA A 293 -10.27 -15.76 -2.62
N ASP A 294 -11.42 -15.37 -3.17
CA ASP A 294 -11.97 -15.88 -4.44
C ASP A 294 -11.58 -15.01 -5.65
N GLY A 295 -10.89 -13.90 -5.39
CA GLY A 295 -10.48 -12.93 -6.40
C GLY A 295 -9.76 -11.75 -5.77
N LEU A 296 -9.37 -10.78 -6.59
CA LEU A 296 -8.64 -9.59 -6.14
C LEU A 296 -8.97 -8.40 -7.02
N MET A 297 -9.40 -7.29 -6.42
CA MET A 297 -9.34 -6.00 -7.10
C MET A 297 -8.02 -5.31 -6.75
N THR A 298 -7.23 -4.90 -7.75
CA THR A 298 -5.92 -4.28 -7.51
C THR A 298 -5.59 -3.23 -8.59
N ASN A 299 -4.45 -2.54 -8.46
CA ASN A 299 -3.86 -1.74 -9.54
C ASN A 299 -2.93 -2.61 -10.41
N PHE A 300 -2.36 -2.03 -11.46
CA PHE A 300 -1.21 -2.61 -12.16
C PHE A 300 0.11 -2.30 -11.45
N HIS A 301 1.00 -3.29 -11.36
CA HIS A 301 2.20 -3.30 -10.51
C HIS A 301 3.51 -3.14 -11.32
N LEU A 302 4.65 -2.98 -10.62
CA LEU A 302 5.97 -2.81 -11.27
C LEU A 302 6.42 -4.16 -11.83
N PRO A 303 7.18 -4.17 -12.94
CA PRO A 303 7.97 -5.33 -13.30
C PRO A 303 8.90 -5.68 -12.13
N LYS A 304 9.18 -6.97 -11.94
CA LYS A 304 10.11 -7.46 -10.90
C LYS A 304 9.71 -7.04 -9.47
N SER A 305 8.41 -6.89 -9.19
CA SER A 305 7.90 -6.57 -7.85
C SER A 305 7.26 -7.76 -7.14
N THR A 306 7.24 -7.74 -5.81
CA THR A 306 6.53 -8.75 -4.99
C THR A 306 5.03 -8.78 -5.30
N LEU A 307 4.43 -7.62 -5.61
CA LEU A 307 3.03 -7.53 -6.02
C LEU A 307 2.77 -8.20 -7.38
N MET A 308 3.73 -8.14 -8.31
CA MET A 308 3.63 -8.86 -9.58
C MET A 308 3.65 -10.38 -9.38
N MET A 309 4.45 -10.86 -8.42
CA MET A 309 4.50 -12.28 -8.05
C MET A 309 3.20 -12.73 -7.40
N LEU A 310 2.59 -11.88 -6.55
CA LEU A 310 1.32 -12.15 -5.88
C LEU A 310 0.16 -12.29 -6.87
N VAL A 311 0.02 -11.35 -7.83
CA VAL A 311 -1.04 -11.48 -8.84
C VAL A 311 -0.80 -12.68 -9.77
N SER A 312 0.47 -13.03 -10.02
CA SER A 312 0.84 -14.24 -10.77
C SER A 312 0.54 -15.52 -10.01
N ALA A 313 0.58 -15.49 -8.68
CA ALA A 313 0.15 -16.61 -7.86
C ALA A 313 -1.36 -16.83 -7.96
N LEU A 314 -2.13 -15.75 -8.02
CA LEU A 314 -3.59 -15.80 -8.09
C LEU A 314 -4.10 -16.27 -9.46
N MET A 315 -3.62 -15.64 -10.54
CA MET A 315 -4.15 -15.89 -11.90
C MET A 315 -3.31 -16.85 -12.74
N GLY A 316 -2.13 -17.23 -12.26
CA GLY A 316 -1.12 -17.93 -13.05
C GLY A 316 -0.20 -16.97 -13.81
N THR A 317 1.08 -17.34 -13.92
CA THR A 317 2.12 -16.48 -14.50
C THR A 317 1.87 -16.12 -15.96
N GLN A 318 1.37 -17.06 -16.77
CA GLN A 318 1.12 -16.79 -18.19
C GLN A 318 -0.09 -15.84 -18.37
N ASN A 319 -1.20 -16.10 -17.68
CA ASN A 319 -2.38 -15.26 -17.75
C ASN A 319 -2.09 -13.82 -17.31
N ILE A 320 -1.29 -13.62 -16.26
CA ILE A 320 -0.86 -12.27 -15.86
C ILE A 320 -0.02 -11.58 -16.95
N LYS A 321 0.87 -12.30 -17.64
CA LYS A 321 1.62 -11.72 -18.77
C LYS A 321 0.68 -11.26 -19.87
N ASP A 322 -0.34 -12.04 -20.20
CA ASP A 322 -1.32 -11.71 -21.24
C ASP A 322 -2.21 -10.53 -20.81
N ILE A 323 -2.63 -10.48 -19.54
CA ILE A 323 -3.35 -9.36 -18.94
C ILE A 323 -2.54 -8.06 -19.01
N TYR A 324 -1.25 -8.09 -18.62
CA TYR A 324 -0.40 -6.90 -18.64
C TYR A 324 -0.06 -6.47 -20.06
N ALA A 325 0.15 -7.42 -20.98
CA ALA A 325 0.34 -7.11 -22.39
C ALA A 325 -0.91 -6.46 -23.01
N HIS A 326 -2.11 -6.93 -22.64
CA HIS A 326 -3.37 -6.27 -23.01
C HIS A 326 -3.44 -4.85 -22.46
N ALA A 327 -3.17 -4.68 -21.16
CA ALA A 327 -3.19 -3.37 -20.51
C ALA A 327 -2.26 -2.36 -21.19
N LEU A 328 -1.03 -2.79 -21.55
CA LEU A 328 -0.08 -1.96 -22.28
C LEU A 328 -0.55 -1.60 -23.70
N ARG A 329 -1.04 -2.58 -24.47
CA ARG A 329 -1.58 -2.34 -25.82
C ARG A 329 -2.77 -1.39 -25.82
N HIS A 330 -3.61 -1.49 -24.80
CA HIS A 330 -4.81 -0.69 -24.64
C HIS A 330 -4.58 0.56 -23.79
N GLU A 331 -3.33 0.97 -23.56
CA GLU A 331 -2.99 2.27 -22.98
C GLU A 331 -3.52 2.49 -21.54
N TYR A 332 -3.63 1.41 -20.76
CA TYR A 332 -3.96 1.54 -19.34
C TYR A 332 -2.88 2.33 -18.60
N ARG A 333 -3.32 3.04 -17.56
CA ARG A 333 -2.44 3.73 -16.63
C ARG A 333 -2.08 2.80 -15.48
N PHE A 334 -0.83 2.82 -15.06
CA PHE A 334 -0.28 1.91 -14.06
C PHE A 334 -0.12 2.63 -12.72
N PHE A 335 0.19 1.87 -11.66
CA PHE A 335 0.54 2.35 -10.32
C PHE A 335 -0.60 2.83 -9.43
N SER A 336 -0.23 3.43 -8.31
CA SER A 336 -1.12 3.86 -7.23
C SER A 336 -2.28 4.72 -7.70
N TYR A 337 -2.09 5.57 -8.71
CA TYR A 337 -3.15 6.41 -9.27
C TYR A 337 -3.58 5.99 -10.68
N GLY A 338 -3.12 4.83 -11.14
CA GLY A 338 -3.45 4.29 -12.46
C GLY A 338 -4.89 3.81 -12.53
N ASP A 339 -5.12 2.91 -13.47
CA ASP A 339 -6.38 2.19 -13.60
C ASP A 339 -6.38 0.94 -12.69
N SER A 340 -7.53 0.28 -12.62
CA SER A 340 -7.75 -0.90 -11.78
C SER A 340 -7.84 -2.17 -12.62
N SER A 341 -7.66 -3.31 -11.96
CA SER A 341 -8.00 -4.64 -12.46
C SER A 341 -8.85 -5.38 -11.42
N LEU A 342 -9.78 -6.20 -11.90
CA LEU A 342 -10.50 -7.19 -11.11
C LEU A 342 -10.12 -8.58 -11.65
N LEU A 343 -9.39 -9.32 -10.83
CA LEU A 343 -8.81 -10.62 -11.15
C LEU A 343 -9.66 -11.70 -10.48
N LEU A 344 -10.32 -12.51 -11.30
CA LEU A 344 -11.15 -13.62 -10.87
C LEU A 344 -10.57 -14.92 -11.47
N PRO A 345 -9.82 -15.72 -10.69
CA PRO A 345 -9.31 -16.99 -11.18
C PRO A 345 -10.47 -17.93 -11.54
N GLN A 346 -10.24 -18.87 -12.47
CA GLN A 346 -11.17 -19.99 -12.64
C GLN A 346 -11.14 -20.81 -11.36
N GLY A 347 -12.32 -21.18 -10.84
CA GLY A 347 -12.39 -22.21 -9.82
C GLY A 347 -11.82 -23.52 -10.39
N GLU A 348 -11.14 -24.30 -9.56
CA GLU A 348 -10.75 -25.67 -9.91
C GLU A 348 -11.98 -26.55 -10.23
#